data_AF-A0A660T1Q7-F1
#
_entry.id   AF-A0A660T1Q7-F1
#
_cell.length_a   1.000
_cell.length_b   1.000
_cell.length_c   1.000
_cell.angle_alpha   90.00
_cell.angle_beta   90.00
_cell.angle_gamma   90.00
#
_symmetry.space_group_name_H-M   'P 1'
#
loop_
_entity.id
_entity.type
_entity.pdbx_description
1 polymer ?
#
loop_
_entity_poly.entity_id
_entity_poly.type
_entity_poly.pdbx_seq_one_letter_code
_entity_poly.pdbx_strand_id
1 'polypeptide(L)'
;MKQTKFTPRQVEYLKKLADGPMTARDIADSMNRTLSSTNRVITKARRAGVIKSTKADGNPNEFVHELIVPLDEIEPDETRVPVSEEEIR
;
A
#
# COMPACT_ATOMS: atom_id res chain seq x y z
N MET A 1 13.47 -15.79 4.27
CA MET A 1 12.86 -14.71 3.46
C MET A 1 12.97 -13.41 4.24
N LYS A 2 13.39 -12.29 3.65
CA LYS A 2 13.41 -11.00 4.37
C LYS A 2 11.96 -10.54 4.56
N GLN A 3 11.46 -10.54 5.80
CA GLN A 3 10.16 -9.95 6.12
C GLN A 3 10.19 -8.48 5.69
N THR A 4 9.38 -8.12 4.70
CA THR A 4 9.30 -6.74 4.24
C THR A 4 8.45 -5.97 5.23
N LYS A 5 9.10 -5.16 6.04
CA LYS A 5 8.47 -4.32 7.06
C LYS A 5 7.74 -3.12 6.43
N PHE A 6 6.48 -2.89 6.79
CA PHE A 6 5.65 -1.75 6.35
C PHE A 6 5.47 -0.75 7.49
N THR A 7 5.57 0.56 7.23
CA THR A 7 5.24 1.53 8.29
C THR A 7 3.75 1.47 8.62
N PRO A 8 3.31 1.91 9.82
CA PRO A 8 1.88 1.91 10.18
C PRO A 8 1.01 2.56 9.11
N ARG A 9 1.46 3.69 8.56
CA ARG A 9 0.78 4.38 7.46
C ARG A 9 0.75 3.57 6.17
N GLN A 10 1.80 2.81 5.84
CA GLN A 10 1.79 1.92 4.67
C GLN A 10 0.79 0.77 4.85
N VAL A 11 0.64 0.27 6.09
CA VAL A 11 -0.38 -0.73 6.41
C VAL A 11 -1.78 -0.18 6.17
N GLU A 12 -2.04 1.11 6.41
CA GLU A 12 -3.35 1.72 6.08
C GLU A 12 -3.72 1.64 4.60
N TYR A 13 -2.74 1.75 3.68
CA TYR A 13 -3.01 1.53 2.24
C TYR A 13 -3.44 0.08 1.98
N LEU A 14 -2.82 -0.88 2.66
CA LEU A 14 -3.12 -2.30 2.52
C LEU A 14 -4.46 -2.66 3.17
N LYS A 15 -4.86 -1.95 4.23
CA LYS A 15 -6.20 -2.09 4.84
C LYS A 15 -7.31 -1.77 3.84
N LYS A 16 -7.12 -0.80 2.94
CA LYS A 16 -8.11 -0.52 1.89
C LYS A 16 -8.36 -1.72 0.99
N LEU A 17 -7.31 -2.50 0.69
CA LEU A 17 -7.42 -3.72 -0.10
C LEU A 17 -8.12 -4.88 0.64
N ALA A 18 -8.33 -4.76 1.96
CA ALA A 18 -9.13 -5.73 2.71
C ALA A 18 -10.64 -5.57 2.44
N ASP A 19 -11.07 -4.37 2.04
CA ASP A 19 -12.46 -4.10 1.66
C ASP A 19 -12.81 -4.65 0.26
N GLY A 20 -11.78 -4.95 -0.55
CA GLY A 20 -11.90 -5.57 -1.87
C GLY A 20 -10.83 -5.13 -2.87
N PRO A 21 -10.80 -5.73 -4.07
CA PRO A 21 -9.87 -5.34 -5.11
C PRO A 21 -10.14 -3.92 -5.62
N MET A 22 -9.11 -3.11 -5.76
CA MET A 22 -9.23 -1.70 -6.17
C MET A 22 -7.99 -1.19 -6.91
N THR A 23 -8.13 -0.08 -7.64
CA THR A 23 -7.00 0.51 -8.37
C THR A 23 -6.14 1.36 -7.46
N ALA A 24 -4.90 1.64 -7.88
CA ALA A 24 -4.03 2.58 -7.17
C ALA A 24 -4.62 4.00 -7.10
N ARG A 25 -5.49 4.37 -8.06
CA ARG A 25 -6.20 5.64 -8.07
C ARG A 25 -7.27 5.69 -6.98
N ASP A 26 -8.10 4.66 -6.87
CA ASP A 26 -9.14 4.58 -5.83
C ASP A 26 -8.54 4.66 -4.43
N ILE A 27 -7.41 3.98 -4.19
CA ILE A 27 -6.70 4.04 -2.92
C ILE A 27 -6.17 5.47 -2.67
N ALA A 28 -5.56 6.09 -3.68
CA ALA A 28 -5.04 7.45 -3.57
C ALA A 28 -6.15 8.45 -3.21
N ASP A 29 -7.29 8.37 -3.88
CA ASP A 29 -8.43 9.23 -3.67
C ASP A 29 -9.05 9.01 -2.28
N SER A 30 -9.24 7.74 -1.87
CA SER A 30 -9.79 7.40 -0.54
C SER A 30 -8.90 7.85 0.63
N MET A 31 -7.60 7.98 0.41
CA MET A 31 -6.63 8.40 1.43
C MET A 31 -6.27 9.88 1.33
N ASN A 32 -6.82 10.60 0.34
CA ASN A 32 -6.42 11.97 -0.01
C ASN A 32 -4.89 12.09 -0.21
N ARG A 33 -4.33 11.23 -1.07
CA ARG A 33 -2.89 11.12 -1.33
C ARG A 33 -2.59 11.18 -2.83
N THR A 34 -1.33 11.43 -3.15
CA THR A 34 -0.88 11.43 -4.55
C THR A 34 -0.72 10.01 -5.07
N LEU A 35 -1.12 9.79 -6.32
CA LEU A 35 -0.94 8.51 -7.02
C LEU A 35 0.51 8.02 -6.99
N SER A 36 1.48 8.93 -7.08
CA SER A 36 2.91 8.59 -6.98
C SER A 36 3.28 7.99 -5.63
N SER A 37 2.78 8.56 -4.53
CA SER A 37 3.02 8.01 -3.18
C SER A 37 2.35 6.65 -3.00
N THR A 38 1.12 6.48 -3.49
CA THR A 38 0.39 5.22 -3.46
C THR A 38 1.10 4.13 -4.27
N ASN A 39 1.55 4.45 -5.48
CA ASN A 39 2.26 3.52 -6.34
C ASN A 39 3.57 3.00 -5.74
N ARG A 40 4.26 3.80 -4.91
CA ARG A 40 5.43 3.33 -4.16
C ARG A 40 5.04 2.25 -3.15
N VAL A 41 3.94 2.43 -2.43
CA VAL A 41 3.44 1.44 -1.46
C VAL A 41 2.97 0.18 -2.17
N ILE A 42 2.17 0.32 -3.23
CA ILE A 42 1.72 -0.79 -4.10
C ILE A 42 2.92 -1.58 -4.64
N THR A 43 3.95 -0.91 -5.15
CA THR A 43 5.13 -1.58 -5.70
C THR A 43 5.88 -2.36 -4.63
N LYS A 44 5.99 -1.79 -3.42
CA LYS A 44 6.61 -2.45 -2.27
C LYS A 44 5.82 -3.68 -1.84
N ALA A 45 4.50 -3.57 -1.69
CA ALA A 45 3.60 -4.68 -1.38
C ALA A 45 3.64 -5.77 -2.48
N ARG A 46 3.66 -5.32 -3.73
CA ARG A 46 4.13 -5.98 -4.97
C ARG A 46 5.23 -7.01 -4.70
N ARG A 47 6.40 -6.44 -4.41
CA ARG A 47 7.66 -7.15 -4.27
C ARG A 47 7.72 -8.01 -2.99
N ALA A 48 6.97 -7.61 -1.96
CA ALA A 48 6.84 -8.37 -0.73
C ALA A 48 5.97 -9.62 -0.88
N GLY A 49 5.21 -9.76 -1.98
CA GLY A 49 4.26 -10.85 -2.16
C GLY A 49 3.01 -10.71 -1.29
N VAL A 50 2.69 -9.48 -0.85
CA VAL A 50 1.53 -9.20 0.00
C VAL A 50 0.26 -8.95 -0.82
N ILE A 51 0.44 -8.40 -2.02
CA ILE A 51 -0.66 -8.13 -2.95
C ILE A 51 -0.37 -8.77 -4.30
N LYS A 52 -1.41 -8.97 -5.10
CA LYS A 52 -1.34 -9.31 -6.51
C LYS A 52 -1.93 -8.17 -7.34
N SER A 53 -1.41 -8.00 -8.55
CA SER A 53 -1.89 -7.01 -9.52
C SER A 53 -2.43 -7.74 -10.74
N THR A 54 -3.65 -7.45 -11.13
CA THR A 54 -4.27 -7.89 -12.39
C THR A 54 -4.55 -6.67 -13.25
N LYS A 55 -4.59 -6.84 -14.58
CA LYS A 55 -4.97 -5.74 -15.47
C LYS A 55 -6.46 -5.45 -15.28
N ALA A 56 -6.83 -4.18 -15.25
CA ALA A 56 -8.23 -3.78 -15.24
C ALA A 56 -8.88 -4.09 -16.60
N ASP A 57 -10.10 -4.62 -16.57
CA ASP A 57 -10.87 -4.86 -17.80
C ASP A 57 -11.22 -3.53 -18.45
N GLY A 58 -10.80 -3.35 -19.70
CA GLY A 58 -11.09 -2.15 -20.50
C GLY A 58 -10.03 -1.04 -20.47
N ASN A 59 -9.01 -1.11 -19.60
CA ASN A 59 -7.90 -0.15 -19.60
C ASN A 59 -6.54 -0.84 -19.45
N PRO A 60 -5.73 -0.94 -20.53
CA PRO A 60 -4.45 -1.66 -20.51
C PRO A 60 -3.38 -1.00 -19.62
N ASN A 61 -3.58 0.26 -19.22
CA ASN A 61 -2.66 1.03 -18.39
C ASN A 61 -3.04 1.04 -16.90
N GLU A 62 -4.12 0.35 -16.54
CA GLU A 62 -4.65 0.33 -15.18
C GLU A 62 -4.61 -1.08 -14.60
N PHE A 63 -4.33 -1.14 -13.31
CA PHE A 63 -4.19 -2.40 -12.58
C PHE A 63 -5.15 -2.38 -11.39
N VAL A 64 -5.84 -3.50 -11.20
CA VAL A 64 -6.57 -3.79 -9.98
C VAL A 64 -5.63 -4.54 -9.05
N HIS A 65 -5.62 -4.14 -7.79
CA HIS A 65 -4.78 -4.72 -6.75
C HIS A 65 -5.65 -5.49 -5.78
N GLU A 66 -5.19 -6.66 -5.38
CA GLU A 66 -5.88 -7.53 -4.41
C GLU A 66 -4.90 -7.96 -3.32
N LEU A 67 -5.37 -8.00 -2.08
CA LEU A 67 -4.59 -8.54 -0.96
C LEU A 67 -4.57 -10.07 -1.06
N ILE A 68 -3.39 -10.68 -0.96
CA ILE A 68 -3.24 -12.14 -1.01
C ILE A 68 -2.73 -12.75 0.29
N VAL A 69 -2.30 -11.89 1.22
CA VAL A 69 -1.85 -12.27 2.57
C VAL A 69 -2.85 -11.70 3.58
N PRO A 70 -3.26 -12.47 4.61
CA PRO A 70 -4.12 -11.95 5.68
C PRO A 70 -3.53 -10.69 6.33
N LEU A 71 -4.38 -9.71 6.66
CA LEU A 71 -3.93 -8.41 7.20
C LEU A 71 -3.21 -8.55 8.56
N ASP A 72 -3.56 -9.56 9.35
CA ASP A 72 -2.97 -9.93 10.62
C ASP A 72 -1.51 -10.41 10.50
N GLU A 73 -1.10 -10.92 9.33
CA GLU A 73 0.30 -11.26 9.05
C GLU A 73 1.15 -10.03 8.65
N ILE A 74 0.51 -8.87 8.45
CA ILE A 74 1.17 -7.62 8.06
C ILE A 74 1.45 -6.79 9.31
N GLU A 75 2.53 -7.14 10.01
CA GLU A 75 2.94 -6.41 11.20
C GLU A 75 3.51 -5.01 10.84
N PRO A 76 2.96 -3.92 11.43
CA PRO A 76 3.51 -2.59 11.25
C PRO A 76 4.89 -2.47 11.91
N ASP A 77 5.82 -1.85 11.19
CA ASP A 77 7.14 -1.48 11.67
C ASP A 77 7.05 -0.21 12.52
N GLU A 78 6.61 -0.39 13.77
CA GLU A 78 6.43 0.72 14.73
C GLU A 78 7.75 1.43 15.08
N THR A 79 8.89 0.81 14.78
CA THR A 79 10.21 1.43 14.97
C THR A 79 10.50 2.56 13.98
N ARG A 80 9.73 2.64 12.89
CA ARG A 80 9.76 3.74 11.92
C ARG A 80 8.68 4.77 12.23
N VAL A 81 8.91 5.54 13.28
CA VAL A 81 8.13 6.75 13.54
C VAL A 81 8.49 7.79 12.46
N PRO A 82 7.53 8.48 11.82
CA PRO A 82 7.87 9.66 11.04
C PRO A 82 8.58 10.65 11.97
N VAL A 83 9.75 11.13 11.57
CA VAL A 83 10.37 12.31 12.22
C VAL A 83 9.31 13.41 12.21
N SER A 84 8.89 13.85 13.39
CA SER A 84 8.02 15.01 13.55
C SER A 84 8.71 16.22 12.94
N GLU A 85 7.97 17.08 12.25
CA GLU A 85 8.47 18.31 11.59
C GLU A 85 9.03 19.38 12.58
N GLU A 86 9.28 19.01 13.84
CA GLU A 86 9.66 19.90 14.93
C GLU A 86 11.17 20.10 15.09
N GLU A 87 12.00 19.53 14.20
CA GLU A 87 13.47 19.66 14.19
C GLU A 87 14.01 20.58 13.08
N ILE A 88 13.16 21.44 12.49
CA ILE A 88 13.60 22.51 11.58
C ILE A 88 13.16 23.85 12.19
N ARG A 89 13.91 24.31 13.20
CA ARG A 89 13.83 25.69 13.67
C ARG A 89 15.22 26.26 13.86
#